data_AF-A0A936IHV6-F1
#
_entry.id   AF-A0A936IHV6-F1
#
_cell.length_a   1.000
_cell.length_b   1.000
_cell.length_c   1.000
_cell.angle_alpha   90.00
_cell.angle_beta   90.00
_cell.angle_gamma   90.00
#
_symmetry.space_group_name_H-M   'P 1'
#
loop_
_entity.id
_entity.type
_entity.pdbx_description
1 polymer ?
#
loop_
_entity_poly.entity_id
_entity_poly.type
_entity_poly.pdbx_seq_one_letter_code
_entity_poly.pdbx_strand_id
1 'polypeptide(L)' 'MATIRRQFKMSIEQRMARHFSESFKRSKVLEIEQGRSKVSEICKEYEVSPTNVYKWMSKFGAAKSQIRMIVETNSDTKK' A
#
# COMPACT_ATOMS: atom_id res chain seq x y z
N MET A 1 -31.30 1.23 -8.27
CA MET A 1 -29.84 1.00 -8.14
C MET A 1 -29.33 1.89 -7.02
N ALA A 2 -29.24 1.39 -5.79
CA ALA A 2 -28.78 2.19 -4.65
C ALA A 2 -27.27 2.40 -4.75
N THR A 3 -26.85 3.62 -5.11
CA THR A 3 -25.43 4.02 -5.06
C THR A 3 -24.99 4.01 -3.60
N ILE A 4 -24.17 3.02 -3.22
CA ILE A 4 -23.55 2.95 -1.89
C ILE A 4 -22.69 4.21 -1.71
N ARG A 5 -23.23 5.19 -0.96
CA ARG A 5 -22.51 6.41 -0.59
C ARG A 5 -21.43 5.99 0.42
N ARG A 6 -20.20 5.76 -0.06
CA ARG A 6 -19.04 5.57 0.82
C ARG A 6 -18.92 6.81 1.71
N GLN A 7 -19.33 6.69 2.97
CA GLN A 7 -19.02 7.67 4.00
C GLN A 7 -17.54 7.51 4.33
N PHE A 8 -16.73 8.41 3.79
CA PHE A 8 -15.36 8.57 4.23
C PHE A 8 -15.39 9.38 5.53
N LYS A 9 -14.63 8.96 6.55
CA LYS A 9 -14.48 9.68 7.81
C LYS A 9 -13.62 10.94 7.65
N MET A 10 -12.65 10.93 6.73
CA MET A 10 -11.82 12.11 6.45
C MET A 10 -12.35 13.00 5.32
N SER A 11 -11.97 14.28 5.36
CA SER A 11 -12.22 15.23 4.27
C SER A 11 -11.33 14.91 3.05
N ILE A 12 -11.66 15.48 1.88
CA ILE A 12 -10.85 15.32 0.65
C ILE A 12 -9.44 15.88 0.86
N GLU A 13 -9.32 17.06 1.47
CA GLU A 13 -8.05 17.74 1.74
C GLU A 13 -7.14 16.88 2.63
N GLN A 14 -7.70 16.33 3.71
CA GLN A 14 -6.97 15.41 4.59
C GLN A 14 -6.52 14.17 3.83
N ARG A 15 -7.34 13.64 2.91
CA ARG A 15 -6.91 12.49 2.10
C ARG A 15 -5.78 12.82 1.14
N MET A 16 -5.75 14.03 0.58
CA MET A 16 -4.72 14.48 -0.36
C MET A 16 -3.40 14.82 0.33
N ALA A 17 -3.45 15.37 1.54
CA ALA A 17 -2.26 15.75 2.32
C ALA A 17 -1.54 14.55 2.97
N ARG A 18 -2.12 13.34 2.92
CA ARG A 18 -1.52 12.15 3.57
C ARG A 18 -0.36 11.60 2.74
N HIS A 19 0.78 11.49 3.41
CA HIS A 19 1.94 10.77 2.91
C HIS A 19 2.17 9.52 3.74
N PHE A 20 1.96 8.35 3.13
CA PHE A 20 2.37 7.09 3.74
C PHE A 20 3.87 6.86 3.48
N SER A 21 4.62 6.55 4.53
CA SER A 21 6.03 6.15 4.43
C SER A 21 6.17 4.89 3.57
N GLU A 22 7.33 4.68 2.96
CA GLU A 22 7.57 3.46 2.18
C GLU A 22 7.53 2.20 3.04
N SER A 23 8.03 2.27 4.29
CA SER A 23 7.98 1.16 5.25
C SER A 23 6.55 0.73 5.54
N PHE A 24 5.64 1.68 5.75
CA PHE A 24 4.22 1.41 5.96
C PHE A 24 3.61 0.71 4.75
N LYS A 25 3.87 1.22 3.53
CA LYS A 25 3.35 0.63 2.29
C LYS A 25 3.86 -0.81 2.10
N ARG A 26 5.15 -1.07 2.35
CA ARG A 26 5.75 -2.41 2.26
C ARG A 26 5.15 -3.38 3.27
N SER A 27 5.01 -2.97 4.53
CA SER A 27 4.40 -3.79 5.58
C SER A 27 2.96 -4.18 5.22
N LYS A 28 2.16 -3.24 4.71
CA LYS A 28 0.78 -3.52 4.27
C LYS A 28 0.69 -4.40 3.04
N VAL A 29 1.60 -4.24 2.07
CA VAL A 29 1.67 -5.16 0.93
C VAL A 29 1.99 -6.58 1.38
N LEU A 30 2.93 -6.75 2.31
CA LEU A 30 3.30 -8.04 2.86
C LEU A 30 2.16 -8.70 3.65
N GLU A 31 1.38 -7.94 4.42
CA GLU A 31 0.15 -8.44 5.07
C GLU A 31 -0.87 -8.97 4.05
N ILE A 32 -1.03 -8.29 2.91
CA ILE A 32 -1.94 -8.71 1.82
C ILE A 32 -1.42 -9.98 1.15
N GLU A 33 -0.13 -10.05 0.85
CA GLU A 33 0.50 -11.22 0.23
C GLU A 33 0.43 -12.46 1.13
N GLN A 34 0.53 -12.27 2.45
CA GLN A 34 0.33 -13.32 3.45
C GLN A 34 -1.15 -13.69 3.67
N GLY A 35 -2.08 -12.99 3.02
CA GLY A 35 -3.52 -13.22 3.16
C GLY A 35 -4.10 -12.80 4.52
N ARG A 36 -3.35 -12.02 5.33
CA ARG A 36 -3.79 -11.53 6.65
C ARG A 36 -4.83 -10.41 6.54
N SER A 37 -4.69 -9.59 5.51
CA SER A 37 -5.54 -8.43 5.26
C SER A 37 -5.96 -8.38 3.80
N LYS A 38 -7.22 -8.08 3.51
CA LYS A 38 -7.70 -7.88 2.13
C LYS A 38 -7.50 -6.44 1.69
N VAL A 39 -7.32 -6.23 0.38
CA VAL A 39 -7.25 -4.89 -0.23
C VAL A 39 -8.45 -4.03 0.19
N SER A 40 -9.65 -4.62 0.24
CA SER A 40 -10.87 -3.91 0.64
C SER A 40 -10.88 -3.46 2.11
N GLU A 41 -10.24 -4.20 3.00
CA GLU A 41 -10.14 -3.88 4.43
C GLU A 41 -9.17 -2.70 4.62
N ILE A 42 -7.99 -2.77 4.00
CA ILE A 42 -7.00 -1.68 4.01
C ILE A 42 -7.58 -0.40 3.41
N CYS A 43 -8.35 -0.52 2.33
CA CYS A 43 -9.02 0.62 1.71
C CYS A 43 -10.04 1.27 2.64
N LYS A 44 -10.70 0.51 3.52
CA LYS A 44 -11.68 1.03 4.49
C LYS A 44 -10.98 1.61 5.72
N GLU A 45 -10.01 0.90 6.26
CA GLU A 45 -9.28 1.26 7.48
C GLU A 45 -8.45 2.52 7.29
N TYR A 46 -7.68 2.57 6.20
CA TYR A 46 -6.80 3.69 5.91
C TYR A 46 -7.37 4.63 4.85
N GLU A 47 -8.63 4.46 4.44
CA GLU A 47 -9.28 5.31 3.41
C GLU A 47 -8.41 5.54 2.17
N VAL A 48 -7.79 4.46 1.70
CA VAL A 48 -6.94 4.47 0.50
C VAL A 48 -7.78 3.98 -0.67
N SER A 49 -7.57 4.57 -1.85
CA SER A 49 -8.17 4.06 -3.07
C SER A 49 -7.60 2.67 -3.40
N PRO A 50 -8.44 1.69 -3.82
CA PRO A 50 -7.96 0.37 -4.22
C PRO A 50 -6.86 0.47 -5.28
N THR A 51 -6.97 1.41 -6.22
CA THR A 51 -5.95 1.66 -7.25
C THR A 51 -4.57 1.94 -6.65
N ASN A 52 -4.50 2.70 -5.55
CA ASN A 52 -3.24 2.98 -4.87
C ASN A 52 -2.68 1.74 -4.18
N VAL A 53 -3.53 0.92 -3.58
CA VAL A 53 -3.10 -0.35 -2.96
C VAL A 53 -2.56 -1.31 -4.02
N TYR A 54 -3.23 -1.45 -5.17
CA TYR A 54 -2.70 -2.23 -6.30
C TYR A 54 -1.37 -1.68 -6.83
N LYS A 55 -1.19 -0.35 -6.88
CA LYS A 55 0.10 0.26 -7.20
C LYS A 55 1.18 -0.07 -6.18
N TRP A 56 0.86 -0.11 -4.88
CA TRP A 56 1.80 -0.53 -3.84
C TRP A 56 2.20 -1.99 -4.02
N MET A 57 1.24 -2.88 -4.25
CA MET A 57 1.52 -4.30 -4.52
C MET A 57 2.37 -4.47 -5.79
N SER A 58 2.12 -3.69 -6.83
CA SER A 58 2.98 -3.70 -8.03
C SER A 58 4.40 -3.16 -7.73
N LYS A 59 4.55 -2.12 -6.89
CA LYS A 59 5.86 -1.52 -6.58
C LYS A 59 6.68 -2.35 -5.60
N PHE A 60 6.04 -2.92 -4.59
CA PHE A 60 6.68 -3.54 -3.42
C PHE A 60 6.41 -5.04 -3.29
N GLY A 61 5.46 -5.59 -4.05
CA GLY A 61 5.10 -7.00 -3.97
C GLY A 61 6.16 -7.90 -4.59
N ALA A 62 6.24 -9.13 -4.10
CA ALA A 62 7.25 -10.12 -4.44
C ALA A 62 7.13 -10.66 -5.87
N ALA A 63 5.96 -10.51 -6.51
CA ALA A 63 5.64 -11.12 -7.81
C ALA A 63 6.40 -10.54 -9.02
N LYS A 64 7.26 -9.52 -8.85
CA LYS A 64 8.14 -9.01 -9.91
C LYS A 64 9.45 -9.80 -10.08
N SER A 65 9.69 -10.81 -9.26
CA SER A 65 10.89 -11.65 -9.28
C SER A 65 11.04 -12.57 -10.51
N GLN A 66 10.25 -12.42 -11.58
CA GLN A 66 10.53 -13.15 -12.82
C GLN A 66 11.31 -12.33 -13.86
N ILE A 67 11.49 -11.01 -13.70
CA ILE A 67 12.39 -10.23 -14.57
C ILE A 67 13.13 -9.16 -13.76
N ARG A 68 14.43 -9.42 -13.56
CA ARG A 68 15.50 -8.56 -13.00
C ARG A 68 15.71 -8.64 -11.49
N MET A 69 16.46 -9.67 -11.09
CA MET A 69 17.34 -9.63 -9.93
C MET A 69 18.23 -8.39 -10.04
N ILE A 70 17.99 -7.38 -9.21
CA ILE A 70 18.98 -6.35 -8.88
C ILE A 70 19.16 -6.45 -7.37
N VAL A 71 20.29 -7.02 -6.97
CA VAL A 71 20.81 -6.92 -5.61
C VAL A 71 21.16 -5.46 -5.39
N GLU A 72 20.36 -4.74 -4.61
CA GLU A 72 20.81 -3.50 -3.99
C GLU A 72 21.26 -3.79 -2.56
N THR A 73 22.57 -4.00 -2.45
CA THR A 73 23.36 -3.86 -1.24
C THR A 73 23.16 -2.46 -0.69
N ASN A 74 22.39 -2.30 0.40
CA ASN A 74 22.43 -1.06 1.16
C ASN A 74 23.48 -1.20 2.26
N SER A 75 24.66 -0.71 1.90
CA SER A 75 25.83 -0.49 2.73
C SER A 75 25.52 0.34 3.98
N ASP A 76 26.08 -0.13 5.10
CA ASP A 76 26.77 0.63 6.17
C ASP A 76 26.43 2.11 6.35
N THR A 77 25.93 2.46 7.54
CA THR A 77 26.32 3.72 8.20
C THR A 77 26.78 3.42 9.62
N LYS A 78 28.09 3.24 9.79
CA LYS A 78 28.83 3.53 11.02
C LYS A 78 28.50 4.92 11.60
N LYS A 79 28.23 4.98 12.89
CA LYS A 79 28.97 5.86 13.83
C LYS A 79 28.83 5.37 15.25
#